data_AF-A0A496SKU0-F1
#
_entry.id   AF-A0A496SKU0-F1
#
_cell.length_a   1.000
_cell.length_b   1.000
_cell.length_c   1.000
_cell.angle_alpha   90.00
_cell.angle_beta   90.00
_cell.angle_gamma   90.00
#
_symmetry.space_group_name_H-M   'P 1'
#
loop_
_entity.id
_entity.type
_entity.pdbx_description
1 polymer ?
#
loop_
_entity_poly.entity_id
_entity_poly.type
_entity_poly.pdbx_seq_one_letter_code
_entity_poly.pdbx_strand_id
1 'polypeptide(L)'
;IIRVLTQLGITDERANLMSLRLDIAELMDSYYGLRLGQINLRQAIERGSELARNYRVRVPSNLLLLGKALGTYEELGRTLDPEYDFISEARPYVRRLIRRRMSVGELSRQAFKLLRDTYRLLRVLPGELELIVTRIRKGNLSVQLQHRGLEKLIAQIDRTGNRLSLSLVIAALIVGSSLIVQINRGPRLFGYPAVGILGFVIAGIFGIWLIITILRSRNL
;
A
#
# COMPACT_ATOMS: atom_id res chain seq x y z
N ILE A 1 -19.16 -19.57 -11.13
CA ILE A 1 -17.72 -19.48 -11.49
C ILE A 1 -17.07 -18.30 -10.76
N ILE A 2 -17.47 -17.05 -11.02
CA ILE A 2 -16.88 -15.85 -10.39
C ILE A 2 -16.83 -15.92 -8.85
N ARG A 3 -17.96 -16.21 -8.18
CA ARG A 3 -18.02 -16.33 -6.71
C ARG A 3 -17.10 -17.42 -6.13
N VAL A 4 -16.84 -18.50 -6.89
CA VAL A 4 -15.94 -19.60 -6.47
C VAL A 4 -14.48 -19.19 -6.61
N LEU A 5 -14.13 -18.48 -7.70
CA LEU A 5 -12.78 -17.95 -7.92
C LEU A 5 -12.43 -16.88 -6.86
N THR A 6 -13.38 -16.00 -6.51
CA THR A 6 -13.18 -15.01 -5.45
C THR A 6 -13.08 -15.65 -4.06
N GLN A 7 -13.91 -16.67 -3.76
CA GLN A 7 -13.86 -17.39 -2.48
C GLN A 7 -12.59 -18.22 -2.27
N LEU A 8 -11.91 -18.62 -3.35
CA LEU A 8 -10.63 -19.32 -3.28
C LEU A 8 -9.42 -18.38 -3.13
N GLY A 9 -9.64 -17.05 -3.07
CA GLY A 9 -8.56 -16.06 -2.91
C GLY A 9 -7.69 -15.91 -4.16
N ILE A 10 -8.25 -16.21 -5.33
CA ILE A 10 -7.50 -16.43 -6.58
C ILE A 10 -7.34 -15.15 -7.42
N THR A 11 -8.10 -14.08 -7.15
CA THR A 11 -8.23 -12.93 -8.05
C THR A 11 -7.65 -11.64 -7.47
N ASP A 12 -6.75 -11.00 -8.22
CA ASP A 12 -6.30 -9.62 -8.02
C ASP A 12 -7.43 -8.65 -8.42
N GLU A 13 -7.63 -7.53 -7.72
CA GLU A 13 -8.76 -6.60 -7.93
C GLU A 13 -8.84 -6.02 -9.37
N ARG A 14 -7.78 -6.19 -10.17
CA ARG A 14 -7.65 -5.69 -11.54
C ARG A 14 -7.93 -6.73 -12.64
N ALA A 15 -8.23 -7.98 -12.29
CA ALA A 15 -8.48 -9.03 -13.29
C ALA A 15 -9.85 -8.81 -13.96
N ASN A 16 -9.91 -8.81 -15.30
CA ASN A 16 -11.17 -8.76 -16.04
C ASN A 16 -11.90 -10.12 -15.92
N LEU A 17 -12.71 -10.24 -14.87
CA LEU A 17 -13.47 -11.46 -14.53
C LEU A 17 -14.46 -11.88 -15.62
N MET A 18 -14.90 -10.94 -16.46
CA MET A 18 -15.84 -11.24 -17.54
C MET A 18 -15.13 -11.93 -18.70
N SER A 19 -13.98 -11.40 -19.14
CA SER A 19 -13.16 -12.05 -20.18
C SER A 19 -12.64 -13.41 -19.72
N LEU A 20 -12.16 -13.53 -18.48
CA LEU A 20 -11.75 -14.82 -17.91
C LEU A 20 -12.89 -15.86 -17.94
N ARG A 21 -14.13 -15.43 -17.69
CA ARG A 21 -15.29 -16.33 -17.73
C ARG A 21 -15.55 -16.84 -19.15
N LEU A 22 -15.45 -15.98 -20.15
CA LEU A 22 -15.67 -16.34 -21.55
C LEU A 22 -14.60 -17.34 -22.01
N ASP A 23 -13.33 -17.06 -21.73
CA ASP A 23 -12.23 -17.93 -22.15
C ASP A 23 -12.25 -19.29 -21.42
N ILE A 24 -12.66 -19.32 -20.14
CA ILE A 24 -12.89 -20.60 -19.43
C ILE A 24 -14.05 -21.37 -20.06
N ALA A 25 -15.13 -20.69 -20.47
CA ALA A 25 -16.26 -21.36 -21.11
C ALA A 25 -15.86 -21.96 -22.46
N GLU A 26 -15.09 -21.21 -23.26
CA GLU A 26 -14.52 -21.69 -24.52
C GLU A 26 -13.58 -22.88 -24.31
N LEU A 27 -12.70 -22.81 -23.31
CA LEU A 27 -11.83 -23.93 -22.95
C LEU A 27 -12.66 -25.17 -22.60
N MET A 28 -13.72 -25.02 -21.80
CA MET A 28 -14.59 -26.14 -21.40
C MET A 28 -15.37 -26.74 -22.58
N ASP A 29 -15.82 -25.90 -23.51
CA ASP A 29 -16.59 -26.35 -24.68
C ASP A 29 -15.72 -27.21 -25.63
N SER A 30 -14.43 -26.88 -25.74
CA SER A 30 -13.48 -27.63 -26.58
C SER A 30 -13.24 -29.08 -26.16
N TYR A 31 -13.62 -29.47 -24.94
CA TYR A 31 -13.49 -30.85 -24.45
C TYR A 31 -14.84 -31.55 -24.23
N TYR A 32 -15.95 -30.88 -24.57
CA TYR A 32 -17.28 -31.45 -24.35
C TYR A 32 -17.62 -32.47 -25.44
N GLY A 33 -18.00 -33.69 -25.04
CA GLY A 33 -18.40 -34.76 -25.97
C GLY A 33 -17.24 -35.53 -26.62
N LEU A 34 -16.00 -35.27 -26.22
CA LEU A 34 -14.84 -36.07 -26.63
C LEU A 34 -14.75 -37.38 -25.84
N ARG A 35 -14.30 -38.44 -26.51
CA ARG A 35 -13.94 -39.71 -25.87
C ARG A 35 -12.57 -39.62 -25.22
N LEU A 36 -12.26 -40.51 -24.28
CA LEU A 36 -11.00 -40.48 -23.54
C LEU A 36 -9.77 -40.50 -24.44
N GLY A 37 -9.78 -41.31 -25.50
CA GLY A 37 -8.68 -41.38 -26.46
C GLY A 37 -8.44 -40.09 -27.26
N GLN A 38 -9.40 -39.16 -27.25
CA GLN A 38 -9.35 -37.88 -27.95
C GLN A 38 -9.05 -36.70 -27.02
N ILE A 39 -9.18 -36.89 -25.70
CA ILE A 39 -8.86 -35.87 -24.70
C ILE A 39 -7.35 -35.85 -24.51
N ASN A 40 -6.75 -34.66 -24.58
CA ASN A 40 -5.37 -34.45 -24.18
C ASN A 40 -5.35 -33.58 -22.92
N LEU A 41 -5.31 -34.21 -21.74
CA LEU A 41 -5.41 -33.47 -20.48
C LEU A 41 -4.15 -32.64 -20.23
N ARG A 42 -2.99 -33.04 -20.77
CA ARG A 42 -1.77 -32.23 -20.73
C ARG A 42 -2.01 -30.87 -21.41
N GLN A 43 -2.58 -30.87 -22.62
CA GLN A 43 -2.93 -29.65 -23.33
C GLN A 43 -3.98 -28.82 -22.58
N ALA A 44 -4.97 -29.46 -21.94
CA ALA A 44 -5.97 -28.78 -21.13
C ALA A 44 -5.34 -28.07 -19.91
N ILE A 45 -4.40 -28.74 -19.23
CA ILE A 45 -3.67 -28.18 -18.07
C ILE A 45 -2.75 -27.03 -18.51
N GLU A 46 -2.08 -27.15 -19.65
CA GLU A 46 -1.22 -26.11 -20.21
C GLU A 46 -2.04 -24.85 -20.55
N ARG A 47 -3.15 -25.00 -21.28
CA ARG A 47 -4.07 -23.90 -21.60
C ARG A 47 -4.69 -23.28 -20.36
N GLY A 48 -5.12 -24.09 -19.39
CA GLY A 48 -5.64 -23.60 -18.12
C GLY A 48 -4.60 -22.82 -17.30
N SER A 49 -3.33 -23.24 -17.36
CA SER A 49 -2.22 -22.55 -16.70
C SER A 49 -1.86 -21.24 -17.41
N GLU A 50 -1.96 -21.19 -18.73
CA GLU A 50 -1.78 -19.98 -19.54
C GLU A 50 -2.86 -18.93 -19.23
N LEU A 51 -4.12 -19.36 -19.22
CA LEU A 51 -5.25 -18.55 -18.75
C LEU A 51 -5.01 -18.00 -17.34
N ALA A 52 -4.57 -18.86 -16.42
CA ALA A 52 -4.28 -18.43 -15.06
C ALA A 52 -3.17 -17.34 -15.02
N ARG A 53 -2.11 -17.47 -15.82
CA ARG A 53 -1.06 -16.46 -15.92
C ARG A 53 -1.56 -15.15 -16.54
N ASN A 54 -2.29 -15.22 -17.65
CA ASN A 54 -2.80 -14.07 -18.38
C ASN A 54 -3.70 -13.19 -17.52
N TYR A 55 -4.55 -13.82 -16.70
CA TYR A 55 -5.47 -13.13 -15.81
C TYR A 55 -4.93 -12.93 -14.37
N ARG A 56 -3.65 -13.24 -14.12
CA ARG A 56 -2.99 -13.13 -12.80
C ARG A 56 -3.74 -13.87 -11.68
N VAL A 57 -4.28 -15.02 -12.04
CA VAL A 57 -5.07 -15.92 -11.21
C VAL A 57 -4.13 -16.91 -10.56
N ARG A 58 -4.06 -16.93 -9.22
CA ARG A 58 -3.23 -17.91 -8.49
C ARG A 58 -3.93 -19.26 -8.43
N VAL A 59 -3.38 -20.27 -9.09
CA VAL A 59 -3.91 -21.65 -9.01
C VAL A 59 -3.53 -22.27 -7.65
N PRO A 60 -4.50 -22.68 -6.81
CA PRO A 60 -4.22 -23.37 -5.56
C PRO A 60 -3.57 -24.73 -5.80
N SER A 61 -2.67 -25.14 -4.91
CA SER A 61 -1.99 -26.43 -4.93
C SER A 61 -2.96 -27.62 -5.00
N ASN A 62 -4.12 -27.52 -4.36
CA ASN A 62 -5.14 -28.57 -4.38
C ASN A 62 -5.73 -28.81 -5.78
N LEU A 63 -5.80 -27.79 -6.63
CA LEU A 63 -6.26 -27.94 -8.02
C LEU A 63 -5.19 -28.57 -8.91
N LEU A 64 -3.91 -28.26 -8.65
CA LEU A 64 -2.78 -28.90 -9.34
C LEU A 64 -2.73 -30.40 -9.05
N LEU A 65 -2.95 -30.77 -7.78
CA LEU A 65 -2.99 -32.18 -7.37
C LEU A 65 -4.15 -32.94 -8.03
N LEU A 66 -5.32 -32.30 -8.14
CA LEU A 66 -6.48 -32.84 -8.86
C LEU A 66 -6.17 -33.04 -10.35
N GLY A 67 -5.53 -32.05 -10.98
CA GLY A 67 -5.11 -32.15 -12.38
C GLY A 67 -4.16 -33.33 -12.61
N LYS A 68 -3.19 -33.53 -11.71
CA LYS A 68 -2.27 -34.69 -11.77
C LYS A 68 -3.01 -36.02 -11.64
N ALA A 69 -3.95 -36.13 -10.71
CA ALA A 69 -4.76 -37.34 -10.52
C ALA A 69 -5.61 -37.66 -11.75
N LEU A 70 -6.23 -36.64 -12.35
CA LEU A 70 -7.00 -36.78 -13.58
C LEU A 70 -6.11 -37.20 -14.77
N GLY A 71 -4.89 -36.69 -14.85
CA GLY A 71 -3.95 -37.07 -15.92
C GLY A 71 -3.51 -38.52 -15.83
N THR A 72 -3.24 -39.00 -14.61
CA THR A 72 -2.97 -40.42 -14.39
C THR A 72 -4.16 -41.31 -14.75
N TYR A 73 -5.39 -40.83 -14.50
CA TYR A 73 -6.61 -41.56 -14.85
C TYR A 73 -6.85 -41.59 -16.36
N GLU A 74 -6.57 -40.49 -17.08
CA GLU A 74 -6.63 -40.44 -18.55
C GLU A 74 -5.72 -41.50 -19.18
N GLU A 75 -4.47 -41.58 -18.71
CA GLU A 75 -3.46 -42.48 -19.28
C GLU A 75 -3.82 -43.96 -19.06
N LEU A 76 -4.34 -44.29 -17.87
CA LEU A 76 -4.88 -45.62 -17.57
C LEU A 76 -6.13 -45.94 -18.39
N GLY A 77 -7.07 -44.99 -18.46
CA GLY A 77 -8.32 -45.17 -19.20
C GLY A 77 -8.10 -45.33 -20.69
N ARG A 78 -7.17 -44.56 -21.28
CA ARG A 78 -6.81 -44.67 -22.70
C ARG A 78 -6.19 -46.03 -23.05
N THR A 79 -5.51 -46.67 -22.10
CA THR A 79 -4.89 -47.99 -22.30
C THR A 79 -5.92 -49.13 -22.21
N LEU A 80 -6.97 -48.96 -21.39
CA LEU A 80 -7.96 -50.00 -21.10
C LEU A 80 -9.22 -49.90 -21.98
N ASP A 81 -9.77 -48.70 -22.16
CA ASP A 81 -10.96 -48.43 -22.95
C ASP A 81 -10.89 -47.03 -23.59
N PRO A 82 -10.30 -46.90 -24.79
CA PRO A 82 -10.12 -45.61 -25.47
C PRO A 82 -11.44 -44.92 -25.86
N GLU A 83 -12.51 -45.69 -25.99
CA GLU A 83 -13.81 -45.23 -26.49
C GLU A 83 -14.72 -44.71 -25.36
N TYR A 84 -14.26 -44.84 -24.11
CA TYR A 84 -14.98 -44.43 -22.91
C TYR A 84 -15.25 -42.91 -22.86
N ASP A 85 -16.51 -42.52 -22.66
CA ASP A 85 -16.91 -41.12 -22.44
C ASP A 85 -16.96 -40.79 -20.94
N PHE A 86 -15.81 -40.38 -20.41
CA PHE A 86 -15.68 -39.99 -19.00
C PHE A 86 -16.51 -38.77 -18.62
N ILE A 87 -16.70 -37.82 -19.55
CA ILE A 87 -17.45 -36.59 -19.25
C ILE A 87 -18.90 -36.94 -18.97
N SER A 88 -19.51 -37.80 -19.79
CA SER A 88 -20.90 -38.24 -19.61
C SER A 88 -21.10 -39.03 -18.32
N GLU A 89 -20.17 -39.91 -17.97
CA GLU A 89 -20.21 -40.70 -16.73
C GLU A 89 -19.97 -39.84 -15.46
N ALA A 90 -19.17 -38.77 -15.56
CA ALA A 90 -18.93 -37.86 -14.45
C ALA A 90 -20.12 -36.92 -14.14
N ARG A 91 -20.97 -36.61 -15.14
CA ARG A 91 -22.14 -35.71 -15.00
C ARG A 91 -23.03 -36.01 -13.79
N PRO A 92 -23.49 -37.25 -13.54
CA PRO A 92 -24.36 -37.54 -12.39
C PRO A 92 -23.68 -37.26 -11.04
N TYR A 93 -22.36 -37.44 -10.93
CA TYR A 93 -21.61 -37.12 -9.72
C TYR A 93 -21.51 -35.61 -9.49
N VAL A 94 -21.21 -34.85 -10.54
CA VAL A 94 -21.18 -33.38 -10.49
C VAL A 94 -22.56 -32.82 -10.14
N ARG A 95 -23.63 -33.34 -10.76
CA ARG A 95 -25.02 -32.95 -10.43
C ARG A 95 -25.36 -33.23 -8.97
N ARG A 96 -24.98 -34.39 -8.43
CA ARG A 96 -25.18 -34.73 -7.01
C ARG A 96 -24.42 -33.77 -6.09
N LEU A 97 -23.18 -33.42 -6.45
CA LEU A 97 -22.35 -32.51 -5.65
C LEU A 97 -22.92 -31.08 -5.62
N ILE A 98 -23.38 -30.57 -6.77
CA ILE A 98 -24.05 -29.28 -6.89
C ILE A 98 -25.35 -29.28 -6.07
N ARG A 99 -26.18 -30.31 -6.21
CA ARG A 99 -27.42 -30.45 -5.43
C ARG A 99 -27.16 -30.49 -3.93
N ARG A 100 -26.11 -31.16 -3.48
CA ARG A 100 -25.72 -31.22 -2.06
C ARG A 100 -25.27 -29.84 -1.55
N ARG A 101 -24.44 -29.13 -2.31
CA ARG A 101 -24.01 -27.76 -1.96
C ARG A 101 -25.14 -26.74 -1.97
N MET A 102 -26.13 -26.90 -2.84
CA MET A 102 -27.33 -26.06 -2.89
C MET A 102 -28.51 -26.64 -2.09
N SER A 103 -28.27 -27.68 -1.28
CA SER A 103 -29.33 -28.26 -0.47
C SER A 103 -29.78 -27.24 0.58
N VAL A 104 -31.08 -27.21 0.84
CA VAL A 104 -31.71 -26.29 1.78
C VAL A 104 -31.06 -26.36 3.17
N GLY A 105 -30.58 -27.54 3.58
CA GLY A 105 -29.87 -27.74 4.85
C GLY A 105 -28.48 -27.09 4.92
N GLU A 106 -27.72 -27.06 3.83
CA GLU A 106 -26.41 -26.38 3.81
C GLU A 106 -26.58 -24.85 3.70
N LEU A 107 -27.60 -24.42 2.95
CA LEU A 107 -27.94 -23.00 2.83
C LEU A 107 -28.43 -22.42 4.16
N SER A 108 -29.26 -23.16 4.89
CA SER A 108 -29.76 -22.74 6.21
C SER A 108 -28.66 -22.68 7.26
N ARG A 109 -27.69 -23.60 7.23
CA ARG A 109 -26.49 -23.55 8.09
C ARG A 109 -25.65 -22.31 7.83
N GLN A 110 -25.44 -21.95 6.56
CA GLN A 110 -24.72 -20.73 6.19
C GLN A 110 -25.48 -19.47 6.62
N ALA A 111 -26.80 -19.43 6.41
CA ALA A 111 -27.65 -18.33 6.85
C ALA A 111 -27.63 -18.18 8.39
N PHE A 112 -27.71 -19.29 9.12
CA PHE A 112 -27.64 -19.29 10.58
C PHE A 112 -26.28 -18.81 11.09
N LYS A 113 -25.19 -19.21 10.43
CA LYS A 113 -23.85 -18.71 10.74
C LYS A 113 -23.76 -17.19 10.55
N LEU A 114 -24.25 -16.68 9.41
CA LEU A 114 -24.26 -15.25 9.11
C LEU A 114 -25.10 -14.46 10.13
N LEU A 115 -26.28 -14.98 10.49
CA LEU A 115 -27.14 -14.38 11.50
C LEU A 115 -26.46 -14.36 12.87
N ARG A 116 -25.80 -15.46 13.27
CA ARG A 116 -25.07 -15.53 14.54
C ARG A 116 -23.91 -14.54 14.60
N ASP A 117 -23.14 -14.43 13.51
CA ASP A 117 -22.02 -13.50 13.41
C ASP A 117 -22.50 -12.04 13.46
N THR A 118 -23.60 -11.73 12.75
CA THR A 118 -24.24 -10.40 12.77
C THR A 118 -24.81 -10.06 14.15
N TYR A 119 -25.46 -11.02 14.82
CA TYR A 119 -25.98 -10.86 16.17
C TYR A 119 -24.88 -10.61 17.20
N ARG A 120 -23.75 -11.32 17.07
CA ARG A 120 -22.56 -11.09 17.90
C ARG A 120 -22.02 -9.67 17.71
N LEU A 121 -21.93 -9.19 16.47
CA LEU A 121 -21.54 -7.82 16.17
C LEU A 121 -22.48 -6.79 16.81
N LEU A 122 -23.80 -6.94 16.62
CA LEU A 122 -24.82 -6.07 17.22
C LEU A 122 -24.77 -6.03 18.75
N ARG A 123 -24.36 -7.12 19.42
CA ARG A 123 -24.19 -7.16 20.88
C ARG A 123 -22.94 -6.42 21.37
N VAL A 124 -21.84 -6.46 20.60
CA VAL A 124 -20.56 -5.87 21.00
C VAL A 124 -20.47 -4.39 20.62
N LEU A 125 -21.06 -4.01 19.49
CA LEU A 125 -21.03 -2.65 18.94
C LEU A 125 -21.44 -1.55 19.94
N PRO A 126 -22.56 -1.66 20.70
CA PRO A 126 -22.96 -0.59 21.60
C PRO A 126 -21.95 -0.36 22.74
N GLY A 127 -21.33 -1.41 23.28
CA GLY A 127 -20.31 -1.28 24.32
C GLY A 127 -19.03 -0.60 23.80
N GLU A 128 -18.58 -0.94 22.59
CA GLU A 128 -17.44 -0.27 21.95
C GLU A 128 -17.73 1.21 21.66
N LEU A 129 -18.94 1.52 21.21
CA LEU A 129 -19.37 2.92 20.99
C LEU A 129 -19.43 3.71 22.30
N GLU A 130 -19.96 3.12 23.37
CA GLU A 130 -19.98 3.75 24.70
C GLU A 130 -18.56 4.01 25.21
N LEU A 131 -17.64 3.09 24.95
CA LEU A 131 -16.23 3.21 25.34
C LEU A 131 -15.52 4.34 24.58
N ILE A 132 -15.80 4.49 23.28
CA ILE A 132 -15.33 5.62 22.46
C ILE A 132 -15.91 6.93 22.98
N VAL A 133 -17.23 7.03 23.19
CA VAL A 133 -17.89 8.24 23.71
C VAL A 133 -17.36 8.61 25.09
N THR A 134 -17.13 7.63 25.96
CA THR A 134 -16.56 7.84 27.29
C THR A 134 -15.12 8.35 27.21
N ARG A 135 -14.29 7.82 26.31
CA ARG A 135 -12.93 8.32 26.08
C ARG A 135 -12.92 9.74 25.54
N ILE A 136 -13.85 10.09 24.64
CA ILE A 136 -14.04 11.45 24.12
C ILE A 136 -14.44 12.40 25.26
N ARG A 137 -15.47 12.05 26.05
CA ARG A 137 -15.96 12.87 27.17
C ARG A 137 -14.91 13.11 28.25
N LYS A 138 -14.08 12.10 28.53
CA LYS A 138 -13.01 12.20 29.53
C LYS A 138 -11.77 12.93 29.02
N GLY A 139 -11.74 13.38 27.75
CA GLY A 139 -10.55 14.00 27.15
C GLY A 139 -9.36 13.04 27.00
N ASN A 140 -9.55 11.75 27.26
CA ASN A 140 -8.51 10.71 27.20
C ASN A 140 -8.31 10.17 25.78
N LEU A 141 -8.93 10.81 24.77
CA LEU A 141 -8.63 10.53 23.38
C LEU A 141 -7.28 11.16 23.04
N SER A 142 -6.20 10.46 23.42
CA SER A 142 -4.85 10.83 23.01
C SER A 142 -4.71 10.50 21.52
N VAL A 143 -5.02 11.47 20.66
CA VAL A 143 -4.62 11.40 19.26
C VAL A 143 -3.12 11.63 19.27
N GLN A 144 -2.33 10.56 19.14
CA GLN A 144 -0.89 10.66 18.87
C GLN A 144 -0.71 11.26 17.47
N LEU A 145 -0.83 12.57 17.38
CA LEU A 145 -0.49 13.33 16.20
C LEU A 145 1.04 13.30 16.10
N GLN A 146 1.58 12.31 15.39
CA GLN A 146 2.98 12.33 14.96
C GLN A 146 3.12 13.42 13.89
N HIS A 147 3.38 14.66 14.34
CA HIS A 147 3.56 15.81 13.48
C HIS A 147 4.91 15.70 12.76
N ARG A 148 4.93 14.99 11.64
CA ARG A 148 6.09 14.95 10.74
C ARG A 148 6.29 16.34 10.14
N GLY A 149 7.26 17.09 10.65
CA GLY A 149 7.68 18.38 10.10
C GLY A 149 7.60 19.56 11.06
N LEU A 150 6.96 19.43 12.22
CA LEU A 150 6.91 20.53 13.20
C LEU A 150 8.31 20.80 13.78
N GLU A 151 9.09 19.75 14.04
CA GLU A 151 10.50 19.86 14.46
C GLU A 151 11.35 20.56 13.39
N LYS A 152 11.10 20.27 12.10
CA LYS A 152 11.79 20.95 10.98
C LYS A 152 11.40 22.43 10.90
N LEU A 153 10.12 22.74 11.11
CA LEU A 153 9.63 24.12 11.13
C LEU A 153 10.26 24.91 12.29
N ILE A 154 10.25 24.34 13.50
CA ILE A 154 10.87 24.95 14.69
C ILE A 154 12.36 25.21 14.42
N ALA A 155 13.09 24.23 13.88
CA ALA A 155 14.50 24.39 13.53
C ALA A 155 14.74 25.46 12.46
N GLN A 156 13.83 25.62 11.48
CA GLN A 156 13.94 26.67 10.47
C GLN A 156 13.65 28.07 11.04
N ILE A 157 12.67 28.18 11.93
CA ILE A 157 12.34 29.43 12.63
C ILE A 157 13.53 29.87 13.48
N ASP A 158 14.11 28.97 14.27
CA ASP A 158 15.26 29.27 15.14
C ASP A 158 16.49 29.74 14.32
N ARG A 159 16.81 29.03 13.24
CA ARG A 159 17.89 29.44 12.30
C ARG A 159 17.64 30.83 11.70
N THR A 160 16.39 31.13 11.36
CA THR A 160 16.02 32.44 10.79
C THR A 160 16.09 33.54 11.84
N GLY A 161 15.63 33.26 13.06
CA GLY A 161 15.71 34.18 14.20
C GLY A 161 17.15 34.56 14.53
N ASN A 162 18.07 33.59 14.59
CA ASN A 162 19.48 33.86 14.87
C ASN A 162 20.14 34.71 13.76
N ARG A 163 19.79 34.47 12.48
CA ARG A 163 20.27 35.29 11.35
C ARG A 163 19.77 36.73 11.44
N LEU A 164 18.51 36.92 11.81
CA LEU A 164 17.94 38.26 11.99
C LEU A 164 18.63 39.01 13.14
N SER A 165 18.80 38.35 14.29
CA SER A 165 19.51 38.92 15.44
C SER A 165 20.93 39.36 15.07
N LEU A 166 21.69 38.50 14.38
CA LEU A 166 23.05 38.85 13.97
C LEU A 166 23.07 39.98 12.93
N SER A 167 22.12 39.99 11.99
CA SER A 167 21.99 41.07 11.00
C SER A 167 21.75 42.42 11.68
N LEU A 168 20.93 42.45 12.74
CA LEU A 168 20.68 43.65 13.54
C LEU A 168 21.93 44.11 14.29
N VAL A 169 22.68 43.19 14.90
CA VAL A 169 23.96 43.52 15.56
C VAL A 169 24.96 44.09 14.57
N ILE A 170 25.09 43.49 13.38
CA ILE A 170 25.99 43.99 12.32
C ILE A 170 25.54 45.39 11.87
N ALA A 171 24.24 45.60 11.65
CA ALA A 171 23.70 46.92 11.28
C ALA A 171 23.98 47.97 12.36
N ALA A 172 23.77 47.63 13.64
CA ALA A 172 24.08 48.52 14.76
C ALA A 172 25.57 48.84 14.85
N LEU A 173 26.46 47.86 14.61
CA LEU A 173 27.91 48.07 14.56
C LEU A 173 28.30 49.00 13.41
N ILE A 174 27.72 48.82 12.21
CA ILE A 174 27.96 49.69 11.05
C ILE A 174 27.55 51.13 11.36
N VAL A 175 26.33 51.33 11.87
CA VAL A 175 25.80 52.66 12.21
C VAL A 175 26.61 53.30 13.34
N GLY A 176 26.89 52.57 14.42
CA GLY A 176 27.69 53.05 15.54
C GLY A 176 29.11 53.42 15.13
N SER A 177 29.75 52.60 14.30
CA SER A 177 31.09 52.88 13.76
C SER A 177 31.08 54.12 12.86
N SER A 178 30.05 54.28 12.02
CA SER A 178 29.89 55.46 11.16
C SER A 178 29.75 56.75 11.97
N LEU A 179 28.98 56.72 13.06
CA LEU A 179 28.82 57.89 13.95
C LEU A 179 30.13 58.24 14.67
N ILE A 180 30.90 57.25 15.13
CA ILE A 180 32.20 57.47 15.78
C ILE A 180 33.19 58.13 14.81
N VAL A 181 33.21 57.69 13.55
CA VAL A 181 34.06 58.30 12.51
C VAL A 181 33.69 59.78 12.31
N GLN A 182 32.39 60.12 12.32
CA GLN A 182 31.92 61.50 12.13
C GLN A 182 32.32 62.44 13.29
N ILE A 183 32.31 61.95 14.52
CA ILE A 183 32.66 62.74 15.71
C ILE A 183 34.15 63.12 15.75
N ASN A 184 35.02 62.41 15.00
CA ASN A 184 36.44 62.75 14.81
C ASN A 184 37.25 62.94 16.11
N ARG A 185 36.87 62.22 17.18
CA ARG A 185 37.53 62.22 18.50
C ARG A 185 38.24 60.89 18.76
N GLY A 186 39.40 60.92 19.42
CA GLY A 186 40.16 59.73 19.84
C GLY A 186 41.45 59.45 19.05
N PRO A 187 42.16 58.35 19.36
CA PRO A 187 43.39 57.96 18.67
C PRO A 187 43.14 57.74 17.18
N ARG A 188 43.97 58.36 16.33
CA ARG A 188 43.79 58.36 14.87
C ARG A 188 44.67 57.30 14.22
N LEU A 189 44.09 56.53 13.32
CA LEU A 189 44.81 55.67 12.38
C LEU A 189 44.45 56.12 10.96
N PHE A 190 45.45 56.35 10.10
CA PHE A 190 45.25 56.76 8.70
C PHE A 190 44.32 57.99 8.52
N GLY A 191 44.29 58.91 9.49
CA GLY A 191 43.46 60.12 9.44
C GLY A 191 42.03 59.98 9.97
N TYR A 192 41.58 58.76 10.32
CA TYR A 192 40.24 58.49 10.88
C TYR A 192 40.33 57.94 12.32
N PRO A 193 39.27 58.04 13.13
CA PRO A 193 39.22 57.43 14.46
C PRO A 193 39.43 55.91 14.41
N ALA A 194 40.44 55.41 15.14
CA ALA A 194 40.81 53.99 15.14
C ALA A 194 39.66 53.06 15.55
N VAL A 195 38.86 53.49 16.51
CA VAL A 195 37.69 52.73 17.02
C VAL A 195 36.63 52.54 15.94
N GLY A 196 36.40 53.56 15.10
CA GLY A 196 35.44 53.47 14.00
C GLY A 196 35.91 52.50 12.91
N ILE A 197 37.19 52.56 12.55
CA ILE A 197 37.78 51.61 11.58
C ILE A 197 37.66 50.17 12.11
N LEU A 198 38.03 49.93 13.37
CA LEU A 198 37.92 48.60 13.98
C LEU A 198 36.48 48.07 13.96
N GLY A 199 35.50 48.90 14.29
CA GLY A 199 34.09 48.52 14.25
C GLY A 199 33.61 48.15 12.84
N PHE A 200 34.03 48.89 11.80
CA PHE A 200 33.75 48.53 10.41
C PHE A 200 34.41 47.22 9.97
N VAL A 201 35.67 46.98 10.36
CA VAL A 201 36.38 45.73 10.05
C VAL A 201 35.67 44.54 10.71
N ILE A 202 35.30 44.67 11.98
CA ILE A 202 34.57 43.64 12.72
C ILE A 202 33.21 43.38 12.09
N ALA A 203 32.45 44.43 11.76
CA ALA A 203 31.16 44.31 11.09
C ALA A 203 31.30 43.65 9.70
N GLY A 204 32.35 43.98 8.94
CA GLY A 204 32.65 43.37 7.65
C GLY A 204 32.95 41.87 7.76
N ILE A 205 33.78 41.47 8.73
CA ILE A 205 34.08 40.05 8.99
C ILE A 205 32.80 39.29 9.35
N PHE A 206 31.99 39.82 10.27
CA PHE A 206 30.73 39.19 10.65
C PHE A 206 29.71 39.16 9.51
N GLY A 207 29.65 40.20 8.68
CA GLY A 207 28.79 40.26 7.50
C GLY A 207 29.15 39.20 6.47
N ILE A 208 30.44 39.07 6.13
CA ILE A 208 30.92 38.04 5.21
C ILE A 208 30.65 36.64 5.77
N TRP A 209 30.93 36.44 7.06
CA TRP A 209 30.67 35.16 7.74
C TRP A 209 29.17 34.78 7.73
N LEU A 210 28.28 35.75 7.96
CA LEU A 210 26.83 35.55 7.89
C LEU A 210 26.38 35.17 6.48
N ILE A 211 26.89 35.84 5.44
CA ILE A 211 26.59 35.54 4.04
C ILE A 211 27.01 34.11 3.69
N ILE A 212 28.22 33.70 4.05
CA ILE A 212 28.73 32.33 3.83
C ILE A 212 27.82 31.31 4.52
N THR A 213 27.39 31.60 5.76
CA THR A 213 26.52 30.72 6.54
C THR A 213 25.14 30.55 5.91
N ILE A 214 24.56 31.63 5.34
CA ILE A 214 23.27 31.58 4.64
C ILE A 214 23.38 30.76 3.35
N LEU A 215 24.42 30.99 2.55
CA LEU A 215 24.65 30.28 1.29
C LEU A 215 24.90 28.79 1.51
N ARG A 216 25.73 28.43 2.49
CA ARG A 216 26.00 27.02 2.83
C ARG A 216 24.76 26.29 3.33
N SER A 217 23.88 26.97 4.06
CA SER A 217 22.65 26.39 4.58
C SER A 217 21.55 26.19 3.52
N ARG A 218 21.67 26.80 2.34
CA ARG A 218 20.68 26.65 1.25
C ARG A 218 20.96 25.42 0.38
N ASN A 219 22.17 24.86 0.45
CA ASN A 219 22.63 23.74 -0.37
C ASN A 219 22.60 22.38 0.37
N LEU A 220 21.90 22.29 1.50
CA LEU A 220 21.65 21.07 2.30
C LEU A 220 20.16 20.94 2.59
#